data_AF-A0A382C2L0-F1
#
_entry.id   AF-A0A382C2L0-F1
#
_cell.length_a   1.000
_cell.length_b   1.000
_cell.length_c   1.000
_cell.angle_alpha   90.00
_cell.angle_beta   90.00
_cell.angle_gamma   90.00
#
_symmetry.space_group_name_H-M   'P 1'
#
loop_
_entity.id
_entity.type
_entity.pdbx_description
1 polymer ?
#
loop_
_entity_poly.entity_id
_entity_poly.type
_entity_poly.pdbx_seq_one_letter_code
_entity_poly.pdbx_strand_id
1 'polypeptide(L)' 'MPTKLNSPTIIESVGNKPKIIHEYIGLINSKTNDVSIAHMQSPGGWQEPGQRP' A
#
# COMPACT_ATOMS: atom_id res chain seq x y z
N MET A 1 9.14 15.25 18.60
CA MET A 1 9.86 13.96 18.78
C MET A 1 9.59 13.10 17.55
N PRO A 2 10.61 12.50 16.92
CA PRO A 2 10.39 11.57 15.81
C PRO A 2 9.78 10.25 16.32
N THR A 3 8.86 9.67 15.55
CA THR A 3 8.26 8.36 15.84
C THR A 3 8.92 7.30 14.97
N LYS A 4 9.42 6.23 15.59
CA LYS A 4 9.95 5.07 14.86
C LYS A 4 8.80 4.13 14.47
N LEU A 5 8.70 3.82 13.19
CA LEU A 5 7.81 2.79 12.65
C LEU A 5 8.62 1.49 12.51
N ASN A 6 8.18 0.42 13.18
CA ASN A 6 8.97 -0.82 13.27
C ASN A 6 8.90 -1.68 12.00
N SER A 7 7.77 -1.64 11.29
CA SER A 7 7.52 -2.42 10.09
C SER A 7 6.45 -1.73 9.24
N PRO A 8 6.46 -1.94 7.92
CA PRO A 8 5.35 -1.52 7.09
C PRO A 8 4.08 -2.31 7.44
N THR A 9 2.93 -1.77 7.05
CA THR A 9 1.66 -2.49 7.11
C THR A 9 1.37 -3.14 5.76
N ILE A 10 0.98 -4.41 5.76
CA ILE A 10 0.56 -5.11 4.53
C ILE A 10 -0.89 -4.73 4.24
N ILE A 11 -1.12 -4.23 3.03
CA ILE A 11 -2.43 -3.91 2.48
C ILE A 11 -2.70 -4.87 1.32
N GLU A 12 -3.85 -5.53 1.35
CA GLU A 12 -4.32 -6.37 0.26
C GLU A 12 -4.82 -5.51 -0.90
N SER A 13 -4.42 -5.87 -2.11
CA SER A 13 -4.89 -5.20 -3.32
C SER A 13 -6.05 -5.95 -3.95
N VAL A 14 -7.03 -5.20 -4.43
CA VAL A 14 -8.10 -5.71 -5.29
C VAL A 14 -7.56 -6.09 -6.68
N GLY A 15 -8.24 -7.01 -7.37
CA GLY A 15 -7.87 -7.44 -8.73
C GLY A 15 -8.03 -8.94 -8.94
N ASN A 16 -7.49 -9.44 -10.05
CA ASN A 16 -7.58 -10.85 -10.45
C ASN A 16 -6.51 -11.76 -9.83
N LYS A 17 -5.47 -11.19 -9.22
CA LYS A 17 -4.32 -11.92 -8.67
C LYS A 17 -3.85 -11.25 -7.36
N PRO A 18 -3.18 -11.99 -6.46
CA PRO A 18 -2.71 -11.42 -5.21
C PRO A 18 -1.55 -10.45 -5.47
N LYS A 19 -1.83 -9.15 -5.36
CA LYS A 19 -0.80 -8.10 -5.31
C LYS A 19 -0.64 -7.68 -3.86
N ILE A 20 0.61 -7.60 -3.41
CA ILE A 20 0.97 -7.26 -2.03
C ILE A 20 1.47 -5.81 -2.01
N ILE A 21 0.94 -5.00 -1.09
CA ILE A 21 1.37 -3.63 -0.88
C ILE A 21 1.88 -3.49 0.56
N HIS A 22 3.13 -3.04 0.72
CA HIS A 22 3.69 -2.70 2.02
C HIS A 22 3.67 -1.17 2.19
N GLU A 23 2.75 -0.64 2.99
CA GLU A 23 2.71 0.79 3.33
C GLU A 23 3.75 1.10 4.42
N TYR A 24 4.69 1.99 4.12
CA TYR A 24 5.67 2.50 5.08
C TYR A 24 5.24 3.83 5.70
N ILE A 25 4.69 4.73 4.88
CA ILE A 25 4.17 6.03 5.29
C ILE A 25 2.82 6.22 4.61
N GLY A 26 1.84 6.70 5.36
CA GLY A 26 0.48 6.92 4.89
C GLY A 26 -0.53 6.97 6.03
N LEU A 27 -1.76 6.61 5.70
CA LEU A 27 -2.89 6.69 6.62
C LEU A 27 -2.83 5.61 7.70
N ILE A 28 -2.23 4.46 7.41
CA ILE A 28 -2.25 3.30 8.30
C ILE A 28 -1.04 3.31 9.22
N ASN A 29 0.17 3.45 8.68
CA ASN A 29 1.41 3.32 9.44
C ASN A 29 1.74 4.62 10.21
N SER A 30 1.70 5.78 9.53
CA SER A 30 2.07 7.08 10.09
C SER A 30 0.89 8.00 10.40
N LYS A 31 -0.34 7.60 10.08
CA LYS A 31 -1.57 8.38 10.30
C LYS A 31 -1.53 9.79 9.67
N THR A 32 -0.94 9.91 8.48
CA THR A 32 -0.88 11.16 7.73
C THR A 32 -1.46 10.99 6.32
N ASN A 33 -2.06 12.06 5.80
CA ASN A 33 -2.48 12.21 4.42
C ASN A 33 -1.55 13.12 3.61
N ASP A 34 -0.48 13.66 4.22
CA ASP A 34 0.45 14.59 3.57
C ASP A 34 1.37 13.88 2.57
N VAL A 35 1.70 12.62 2.84
CA VAL A 35 2.59 11.80 2.00
C VAL A 35 2.24 10.32 2.12
N SER A 36 2.38 9.59 1.01
CA SER A 36 2.23 8.14 0.96
C SER A 36 3.44 7.50 0.31
N ILE A 37 4.02 6.49 0.98
CA ILE A 37 5.17 5.71 0.50
C ILE A 37 4.85 4.24 0.73
N ALA A 38 4.80 3.46 -0.34
CA ALA A 38 4.55 2.03 -0.30
C ALA A 38 5.43 1.26 -1.29
N HIS A 39 5.79 0.03 -0.94
CA HIS A 39 6.42 -0.92 -1.86
C HIS A 39 5.38 -1.94 -2.35
N MET A 40 5.15 -1.96 -3.65
CA MET A 40 4.15 -2.79 -4.30
C MET A 40 4.81 -3.93 -5.08
N GLN A 41 4.40 -5.17 -4.80
CA GLN A 41 4.81 -6.35 -5.56
C GLN A 41 3.60 -6.91 -6.29
N SER A 42 3.64 -6.82 -7.63
CA SER A 42 2.57 -7.31 -8.50
C SER A 42 3.01 -8.56 -9.24
N PRO A 43 2.24 -9.66 -9.19
CA PRO A 43 2.53 -10.81 -10.03
C PRO A 43 2.29 -10.45 -11.50
N GLY A 44 3.03 -11.11 -12.40
CA GLY A 44 2.83 -10.97 -13.84
C GLY A 44 1.37 -11.24 -14.24
N GLY A 45 0.78 -10.35 -15.05
CA GLY A 45 -0.60 -10.45 -15.51
C GLY A 45 -1.66 -10.12 -14.46
N TRP A 46 -1.29 -9.44 -13.37
CA TRP A 46 -2.26 -8.73 -12.52
C TRP A 46 -2.97 -7.65 -13.35
N GLN A 47 -4.28 -7.51 -13.15
CA GLN A 47 -5.14 -6.54 -13.83
C GLN A 47 -5.89 -5.68 -12.81
N GLU A 48 -5.83 -4.38 -13.00
CA GLU A 48 -6.53 -3.40 -12.17
C GLU A 48 -8.04 -3.47 -12.44
N PRO A 49 -8.89 -3.46 -11.40
CA PRO A 49 -10.33 -3.27 -11.59
C PRO A 49 -10.63 -1.91 -12.25
N GLY A 50 -11.72 -1.82 -13.00
CA GLY A 50 -12.17 -0.55 -13.57
C GLY A 50 -12.41 0.49 -12.46
N GLN A 51 -11.82 1.68 -12.62
CA GLN A 51 -12.02 2.80 -11.70
C GLN A 51 -13.33 3.56 -12.05
N ARG A 52 -14.01 4.10 -11.04
CA ARG A 52 -15.12 5.05 -11.20
C ARG A 52 -14.69 6.39 -10.59
N PRO A 53 -14.26 7.36 -11.41
CA PRO A 53 -13.88 8.69 -10.95
C PRO A 53 -15.03 9.43 -10.26
#